data_AF-A0A9P4WK34-F1
#
_entry.id   AF-A0A9P4WK34-F1
#
_cell.length_a   1.000
_cell.length_b   1.000
_cell.length_c   1.000
_cell.angle_alpha   90.00
_cell.angle_beta   90.00
_cell.angle_gamma   90.00
#
_symmetry.space_group_name_H-M   'P 1'
#
loop_
_entity.id
_entity.type
_entity.pdbx_description
1 polymer ?
#
loop_
_entity_poly.entity_id
_entity_poly.type
_entity_poly.pdbx_seq_one_letter_code
_entity_poly.pdbx_strand_id
1 'polypeptide(L)'
;MGFVVRLSMMMVLHKEWMPGYNDPTIARERAYRRRLWTMIVYLDTQMSARTGQQSLLPQEATTLTDSSFSTGDFWDTIMPRALSTICQFLSRMNAHDGDIFTYDEVLNYDREITQLMHEATAFDEDGIVRLTLDIFFRRALLAIHCPYALRPNATVFYPVSYNATFETNIALLNHYHQLSSISPHTHLLAQPYMLDFLAAAFTTCMMLLTPNGSPSNEGGTGLSECRQISLDALMRCMDILANDNRKVLCFTTGFKQLQAMYALTLQDYQPRAAPNTFQ
;
A
#
# COMPACT_ATOMS: atom_id res chain seq x y z
N MET A 1 -12.53 13.23 -8.92
CA MET A 1 -13.24 12.68 -7.75
C MET A 1 -14.43 13.54 -7.30
N GLY A 2 -14.28 14.86 -7.11
CA GLY A 2 -15.38 15.70 -6.59
C GLY A 2 -16.72 15.64 -7.34
N PHE A 3 -16.73 15.49 -8.67
CA PHE A 3 -17.97 15.30 -9.44
C PHE A 3 -18.65 13.95 -9.14
N VAL A 4 -17.87 12.88 -9.04
CA VAL A 4 -18.37 11.53 -8.70
C VAL A 4 -19.00 11.56 -7.32
N VAL A 5 -18.28 12.07 -6.31
CA VAL A 5 -18.78 12.22 -4.94
C VAL A 5 -20.10 13.01 -4.90
N ARG A 6 -20.17 14.15 -5.60
CA ARG A 6 -21.38 14.96 -5.66
C ARG A 6 -22.56 14.19 -6.25
N LEU A 7 -22.38 13.51 -7.38
CA LEU A 7 -23.45 12.70 -7.98
C LEU A 7 -23.90 11.56 -7.06
N SER A 8 -22.96 10.86 -6.44
CA SER A 8 -23.24 9.77 -5.51
C SER A 8 -24.03 10.23 -4.29
N MET A 9 -23.71 11.42 -3.79
CA MET A 9 -24.47 12.07 -2.71
C MET A 9 -25.88 12.49 -3.15
N MET A 10 -26.02 13.05 -4.35
CA MET A 10 -27.34 13.39 -4.92
C MET A 10 -28.22 12.16 -5.13
N MET A 11 -27.62 11.01 -5.45
CA MET A 11 -28.31 9.73 -5.56
C MET A 11 -28.56 9.04 -4.20
N VAL A 12 -28.08 9.64 -3.10
CA VAL A 12 -28.22 9.15 -1.72
C VAL A 12 -27.65 7.73 -1.55
N LEU A 13 -26.54 7.42 -2.23
CA LEU A 13 -25.91 6.09 -2.17
C LEU A 13 -25.31 5.75 -0.80
N HIS A 14 -25.02 6.78 0.00
CA HIS A 14 -24.47 6.68 1.36
C HIS A 14 -25.50 6.24 2.41
N LYS A 15 -26.79 6.14 2.05
CA LYS A 15 -27.85 5.68 2.96
C LYS A 15 -28.50 4.42 2.42
N GLU A 16 -29.13 3.70 3.33
CA GLU A 16 -29.94 2.55 2.95
C GLU A 16 -31.15 2.97 2.10
N TRP A 17 -31.22 2.44 0.88
CA TRP A 17 -32.31 2.73 -0.03
C TRP A 17 -33.56 1.90 0.32
N MET A 18 -34.69 2.58 0.54
CA MET A 18 -36.00 2.01 0.90
C MET A 18 -35.94 1.03 2.08
N PRO A 19 -35.57 1.47 3.30
CA PRO A 19 -35.52 0.60 4.46
C PRO A 19 -36.92 0.02 4.78
N GLY A 20 -36.96 -1.23 5.25
CA GLY A 20 -38.21 -1.92 5.63
C GLY A 20 -38.98 -2.60 4.48
N TYR A 21 -38.57 -2.40 3.22
CA TYR A 21 -39.11 -3.13 2.08
C TYR A 21 -38.26 -4.38 1.80
N ASN A 22 -38.90 -5.56 1.87
CA ASN A 22 -38.28 -6.87 1.71
C ASN A 22 -38.52 -7.50 0.32
N ASP A 23 -38.97 -6.72 -0.65
CA ASP A 23 -39.11 -7.21 -2.03
C ASP A 23 -37.73 -7.64 -2.58
N PRO A 24 -37.61 -8.81 -3.23
CA PRO A 24 -36.32 -9.31 -3.71
C PRO A 24 -35.66 -8.40 -4.75
N THR A 25 -36.44 -7.67 -5.56
CA THR A 25 -35.90 -6.71 -6.53
C THR A 25 -35.31 -5.49 -5.83
N ILE A 26 -35.97 -5.01 -4.78
CA ILE A 26 -35.49 -3.90 -3.94
C ILE A 26 -34.24 -4.31 -3.17
N ALA A 27 -34.22 -5.52 -2.61
CA ALA A 27 -33.07 -6.05 -1.90
C ALA A 27 -31.82 -6.14 -2.80
N ARG A 28 -31.99 -6.62 -4.04
CA ARG A 28 -30.91 -6.70 -5.03
C ARG A 28 -30.39 -5.32 -5.44
N GLU A 29 -31.29 -4.37 -5.72
CA GLU A 29 -30.91 -2.99 -6.04
C GLU A 29 -30.16 -2.31 -4.88
N ARG A 30 -30.60 -2.56 -3.64
CA ARG A 30 -29.93 -2.08 -2.43
C ARG A 30 -28.50 -2.62 -2.32
N ALA A 31 -28.28 -3.90 -2.63
CA ALA A 31 -26.94 -4.49 -2.67
C ALA A 31 -26.04 -3.82 -3.71
N TYR A 32 -26.52 -3.62 -4.95
CA TYR A 32 -25.73 -2.93 -5.98
C TYR A 32 -25.40 -1.49 -5.62
N ARG A 33 -26.35 -0.74 -5.04
CA ARG A 33 -26.12 0.63 -4.56
C ARG A 33 -25.07 0.69 -3.47
N ARG A 34 -25.10 -0.26 -2.53
CA ARG A 34 -24.11 -0.36 -1.46
C ARG A 34 -22.72 -0.68 -2.02
N ARG A 35 -22.61 -1.67 -2.91
CA ARG A 35 -21.34 -2.02 -3.55
C ARG A 35 -20.76 -0.85 -4.34
N LEU A 36 -21.59 -0.13 -5.09
CA LEU A 36 -21.19 1.08 -5.79
C LEU A 36 -20.68 2.15 -4.81
N TRP A 37 -21.37 2.36 -3.68
CA TRP A 37 -20.93 3.27 -2.63
C TRP A 37 -19.57 2.85 -2.05
N THR A 38 -19.39 1.58 -1.70
CA THR A 38 -18.12 1.03 -1.21
C THR A 38 -16.98 1.29 -2.19
N MET A 39 -17.21 1.10 -3.50
CA MET A 39 -16.21 1.40 -4.53
C MET A 39 -15.87 2.90 -4.61
N ILE A 40 -16.87 3.78 -4.47
CA ILE A 40 -16.65 5.23 -4.46
C ILE A 40 -15.82 5.64 -3.23
N VAL A 41 -16.14 5.11 -2.06
CA VAL A 41 -15.37 5.34 -0.83
C VAL A 41 -13.95 4.85 -1.02
N TYR A 42 -13.75 3.63 -1.52
CA TYR A 42 -12.43 3.09 -1.85
C TYR A 42 -11.60 3.98 -2.76
N LEU A 43 -12.18 4.47 -3.86
CA LEU A 43 -11.48 5.37 -4.79
C LEU A 43 -11.12 6.71 -4.13
N ASP A 44 -11.99 7.25 -3.28
CA ASP A 44 -11.71 8.48 -2.52
C ASP A 44 -10.59 8.25 -1.49
N THR A 45 -10.65 7.15 -0.74
CA THR A 45 -9.61 6.75 0.22
C THR A 45 -8.27 6.56 -0.47
N GLN A 46 -8.22 5.92 -1.64
CA GLN A 46 -7.00 5.80 -2.44
C GLN A 46 -6.42 7.16 -2.81
N MET A 47 -7.26 8.10 -3.24
CA MET A 47 -6.83 9.46 -3.59
C MET A 47 -6.33 10.23 -2.36
N SER A 48 -7.03 10.13 -1.23
CA SER A 48 -6.66 10.72 0.06
C SER A 48 -5.30 10.20 0.55
N ALA A 49 -5.08 8.89 0.48
CA ALA A 49 -3.81 8.26 0.87
C ALA A 49 -2.65 8.69 -0.04
N ARG A 50 -2.91 8.85 -1.35
CA ARG A 50 -1.88 9.19 -2.33
C ARG A 50 -1.45 10.66 -2.28
N THR A 51 -2.42 11.54 -2.10
CA THR A 51 -2.20 12.99 -2.23
C THR A 51 -1.94 13.67 -0.89
N GLY A 52 -2.21 12.98 0.23
CA GLY A 52 -2.24 13.59 1.56
C GLY A 52 -3.40 14.57 1.76
N GLN A 53 -4.33 14.68 0.80
CA GLN A 53 -5.49 15.56 0.91
C GLN A 53 -6.59 14.90 1.76
N GLN A 54 -7.36 15.71 2.49
CA GLN A 54 -8.57 15.25 3.17
C GLN A 54 -9.55 14.61 2.18
N SER A 55 -10.25 13.57 2.65
CA SER A 55 -11.36 12.95 1.92
C SER A 55 -12.42 13.99 1.58
N LEU A 56 -13.02 13.87 0.39
CA LEU A 56 -14.15 14.72 -0.01
C LEU A 56 -15.49 14.22 0.57
N LEU A 57 -15.46 13.05 1.20
CA LEU A 57 -16.62 12.42 1.82
C LEU A 57 -16.78 12.92 3.26
N PRO A 58 -18.00 13.25 3.71
CA PRO A 58 -18.28 13.47 5.11
C PRO A 58 -17.90 12.24 5.94
N GLN A 59 -17.35 12.44 7.14
CA GLN A 59 -16.96 11.34 8.03
C GLN A 59 -18.12 10.36 8.29
N GLU A 60 -19.33 10.86 8.50
CA GLU A 60 -20.55 10.02 8.69
C GLU A 60 -20.92 9.17 7.46
N ALA A 61 -20.44 9.55 6.28
CA ALA A 61 -20.69 8.80 5.04
C ALA A 61 -19.67 7.67 4.85
N THR A 62 -18.57 7.69 5.61
CA THR A 62 -17.52 6.65 5.62
C THR A 62 -17.76 5.54 6.64
N THR A 63 -18.64 5.78 7.64
CA THR A 63 -19.13 4.74 8.54
C THR A 63 -20.09 3.82 7.79
N LEU A 64 -19.53 2.83 7.11
CA LEU A 64 -20.28 1.77 6.45
C LEU A 64 -20.85 0.86 7.55
N THR A 65 -22.09 1.10 7.96
CA THR A 65 -22.75 0.30 9.00
C THR A 65 -22.82 -1.17 8.60
N ASP A 66 -22.38 -2.05 9.52
CA ASP A 66 -22.57 -3.49 9.46
C ASP A 66 -24.07 -3.81 9.43
N SER A 67 -24.65 -3.85 8.23
CA SER A 67 -25.95 -4.49 8.09
C SER A 67 -25.71 -5.98 8.14
N SER A 68 -26.13 -6.59 9.24
CA SER A 68 -26.16 -8.02 9.50
C SER A 68 -26.89 -8.80 8.40
N PHE A 69 -26.20 -9.14 7.32
CA PHE A 69 -26.62 -10.17 6.37
C PHE A 69 -25.41 -10.99 5.95
N SER A 70 -25.34 -12.16 6.58
CA SER A 70 -24.38 -13.22 6.41
C SER A 70 -24.58 -13.97 5.09
N THR A 71 -23.80 -13.61 4.06
CA THR A 71 -23.31 -14.42 2.90
C THR A 71 -22.80 -13.49 1.77
N GLY A 72 -22.10 -12.42 2.13
CA GLY A 72 -21.58 -11.44 1.18
C GLY A 72 -20.21 -11.80 0.62
N ASP A 73 -19.88 -11.29 -0.55
CA ASP A 73 -18.52 -11.36 -1.11
C ASP A 73 -17.55 -10.42 -0.35
N PHE A 74 -16.30 -10.33 -0.81
CA PHE A 74 -15.27 -9.47 -0.19
C PHE A 74 -15.74 -8.00 -0.05
N TRP A 75 -16.49 -7.50 -1.03
CA TRP A 75 -16.91 -6.10 -1.11
C TRP A 75 -18.03 -5.75 -0.14
N ASP A 76 -18.80 -6.74 0.29
CA ASP A 76 -19.88 -6.58 1.26
C ASP A 76 -19.42 -6.79 2.71
N THR A 77 -18.29 -7.46 2.92
CA THR A 77 -17.86 -7.92 4.25
C THR A 77 -16.55 -7.28 4.72
N ILE A 78 -15.45 -7.53 4.01
CA ILE A 78 -14.11 -7.09 4.40
C ILE A 78 -13.89 -5.63 4.04
N MET A 79 -14.27 -5.25 2.83
CA MET A 79 -13.98 -3.91 2.33
C MET A 79 -14.62 -2.78 3.15
N PRO A 80 -15.88 -2.90 3.61
CA PRO A 80 -16.48 -1.89 4.47
C PRO A 80 -15.74 -1.69 5.80
N ARG A 81 -15.34 -2.79 6.44
CA ARG A 81 -14.56 -2.78 7.68
C ARG A 81 -13.18 -2.15 7.46
N ALA A 82 -12.49 -2.56 6.40
CA ALA A 82 -11.20 -2.00 6.00
C ALA A 82 -11.28 -0.49 5.75
N LEU A 83 -12.28 -0.05 4.99
CA LEU A 83 -12.47 1.37 4.68
C LEU A 83 -12.78 2.18 5.93
N SER A 84 -13.56 1.65 6.87
CA SER A 84 -13.83 2.32 8.15
C SER A 84 -12.52 2.57 8.93
N THR A 85 -11.71 1.53 9.13
CA THR A 85 -10.41 1.65 9.82
C THR A 85 -9.46 2.59 9.09
N ILE A 86 -9.34 2.45 7.77
CA ILE A 86 -8.40 3.25 6.96
C ILE A 86 -8.81 4.71 6.88
N CYS A 87 -10.10 5.01 6.67
CA CYS A 87 -10.59 6.39 6.66
C CYS A 87 -10.38 7.06 8.01
N GLN A 88 -10.55 6.33 9.12
CA GLN A 88 -10.34 6.87 10.46
C GLN A 88 -8.92 7.40 10.65
N PHE A 89 -7.88 6.59 10.41
CA PHE A 89 -6.52 7.06 10.61
C PHE A 89 -6.08 8.04 9.51
N LEU A 90 -6.50 7.88 8.25
CA LEU A 90 -6.15 8.83 7.19
C LEU A 90 -6.73 10.23 7.45
N SER A 91 -7.94 10.33 8.02
CA SER A 91 -8.53 11.63 8.37
C SER A 91 -7.69 12.37 9.41
N ARG A 92 -7.09 11.65 10.36
CA ARG A 92 -6.16 12.20 11.36
C ARG A 92 -4.83 12.58 10.71
N MET A 93 -4.29 11.70 9.86
CA MET A 93 -3.02 11.94 9.15
C MET A 93 -3.06 13.20 8.30
N ASN A 94 -4.13 13.37 7.55
CA ASN A 94 -4.25 14.46 6.59
C ASN A 94 -4.78 15.76 7.25
N ALA A 95 -5.06 15.77 8.56
CA ALA A 95 -5.57 16.95 9.29
C ALA A 95 -4.47 17.68 10.08
N HIS A 96 -3.41 16.99 10.45
CA HIS A 96 -2.43 17.46 11.42
C HIS A 96 -1.01 17.34 10.88
N ASP A 97 -0.17 18.33 11.18
CA ASP A 97 1.28 18.25 10.98
C ASP A 97 1.94 17.75 12.28
N GLY A 98 2.69 16.64 12.23
CA GLY A 98 3.51 16.16 13.37
C GLY A 98 3.38 14.67 13.71
N ASP A 99 3.67 14.31 14.96
CA ASP A 99 3.51 12.95 15.49
C ASP A 99 2.03 12.69 15.84
N ILE A 100 1.31 12.10 14.89
CA ILE A 100 -0.16 11.97 14.92
C ILE A 100 -0.62 10.75 15.71
N PHE A 101 0.21 9.70 15.73
CA PHE A 101 -0.07 8.44 16.39
C PHE A 101 1.07 8.07 17.33
N THR A 102 0.70 7.60 18.51
CA THR A 102 1.60 6.84 19.39
C THR A 102 2.02 5.53 18.72
N TYR A 103 3.16 4.97 19.14
CA TYR A 103 3.63 3.71 18.57
C TYR A 103 2.65 2.55 18.81
N ASP A 104 2.00 2.51 19.98
CA ASP A 104 1.00 1.50 20.30
C ASP A 104 -0.25 1.60 19.40
N GLU A 105 -0.68 2.82 19.04
CA GLU A 105 -1.76 3.00 18.05
C GLU A 105 -1.36 2.45 16.68
N VAL A 106 -0.11 2.67 16.25
CA VAL A 106 0.40 2.12 14.98
C VAL A 106 0.34 0.59 14.99
N LEU A 107 0.76 -0.05 16.07
CA LEU A 107 0.71 -1.51 16.20
C LEU A 107 -0.72 -2.05 16.25
N ASN A 108 -1.66 -1.30 16.82
CA ASN A 108 -3.07 -1.68 16.80
C ASN A 108 -3.66 -1.62 15.40
N TYR A 109 -3.40 -0.54 14.65
CA TYR A 109 -3.84 -0.43 13.26
C TYR A 109 -3.20 -1.48 12.36
N ASP A 110 -1.91 -1.78 12.53
CA ASP A 110 -1.20 -2.86 11.83
C ASP A 110 -1.91 -4.21 12.02
N ARG A 111 -2.22 -4.56 13.27
CA ARG A 111 -2.93 -5.81 13.59
C ARG A 111 -4.31 -5.87 12.93
N GLU A 112 -5.08 -4.78 12.98
CA GLU A 112 -6.40 -4.72 12.34
C GLU A 112 -6.31 -4.89 10.82
N ILE A 113 -5.39 -4.16 10.17
CA ILE A 113 -5.21 -4.20 8.72
C ILE A 113 -4.71 -5.59 8.28
N THR A 114 -3.71 -6.13 8.96
CA THR A 114 -3.13 -7.45 8.63
C THR A 114 -4.14 -8.57 8.85
N GLN A 115 -5.01 -8.45 9.87
CA GLN A 115 -6.12 -9.38 10.05
C GLN A 115 -7.10 -9.31 8.87
N LEU A 116 -7.49 -8.11 8.43
CA LEU A 116 -8.38 -7.94 7.27
C LEU A 116 -7.76 -8.46 5.98
N MET A 117 -6.45 -8.27 5.78
CA MET A 117 -5.71 -8.85 4.65
C MET A 117 -5.74 -10.37 4.68
N HIS A 118 -5.56 -10.99 5.86
CA HIS A 118 -5.62 -12.44 6.01
C HIS A 118 -7.03 -12.96 5.71
N GLU A 119 -8.07 -12.33 6.26
CA GLU A 119 -9.47 -12.68 5.99
C GLU A 119 -9.81 -12.54 4.49
N ALA A 120 -9.24 -11.56 3.80
CA ALA A 120 -9.43 -11.36 2.36
C ALA A 120 -8.91 -12.53 1.50
N THR A 121 -7.92 -13.29 1.98
CA THR A 121 -7.38 -14.45 1.24
C THR A 121 -8.37 -15.61 1.11
N ALA A 122 -9.43 -15.63 1.92
CA ALA A 122 -10.47 -16.65 1.86
C ALA A 122 -11.42 -16.48 0.65
N PHE A 123 -11.38 -15.35 -0.03
CA PHE A 123 -12.25 -15.05 -1.18
C PHE A 123 -11.54 -15.35 -2.50
N ASP A 124 -12.27 -15.99 -3.43
CA ASP A 124 -11.78 -16.27 -4.78
C ASP A 124 -12.03 -15.05 -5.69
N GLU A 125 -11.05 -14.17 -5.76
CA GLU A 125 -11.08 -12.94 -6.58
C GLU A 125 -10.15 -13.06 -7.79
N ASP A 126 -10.48 -12.33 -8.86
CA ASP A 126 -9.61 -12.23 -10.03
C ASP A 126 -8.18 -11.78 -9.64
N GLY A 127 -7.18 -12.31 -10.34
CA GLY A 127 -5.77 -12.04 -10.02
C GLY A 127 -5.43 -10.55 -9.97
N ILE A 128 -6.00 -9.73 -10.85
CA ILE A 128 -5.77 -8.27 -10.88
C ILE A 128 -6.48 -7.59 -9.71
N VAL A 129 -7.70 -8.03 -9.38
CA VAL A 129 -8.46 -7.50 -8.24
C VAL A 129 -7.72 -7.80 -6.95
N ARG A 130 -7.25 -9.03 -6.77
CA ARG A 130 -6.45 -9.43 -5.59
C ARG A 130 -5.18 -8.60 -5.45
N LEU A 131 -4.43 -8.39 -6.54
CA LEU A 131 -3.23 -7.54 -6.53
C LEU A 131 -3.55 -6.09 -6.18
N THR A 132 -4.62 -5.55 -6.74
CA THR A 132 -5.08 -4.18 -6.50
C THR A 132 -5.48 -3.95 -5.04
N LEU A 133 -6.15 -4.93 -4.43
CA LEU A 133 -6.51 -4.90 -3.02
C LEU A 133 -5.29 -5.06 -2.11
N ASP A 134 -4.36 -5.96 -2.44
CA ASP A 134 -3.14 -6.13 -1.64
C ASP A 134 -2.28 -4.85 -1.67
N ILE A 135 -2.12 -4.21 -2.83
CA ILE A 135 -1.46 -2.90 -2.95
C ILE A 135 -2.16 -1.84 -2.08
N PHE A 136 -3.50 -1.84 -2.05
CA PHE A 136 -4.26 -0.89 -1.24
C PHE A 136 -4.00 -1.06 0.26
N PHE A 137 -4.06 -2.28 0.79
CA PHE A 137 -3.77 -2.55 2.19
C PHE A 137 -2.31 -2.24 2.55
N ARG A 138 -1.38 -2.61 1.66
CA ARG A 138 0.05 -2.28 1.82
C ARG A 138 0.30 -0.79 1.86
N ARG A 139 -0.39 0.01 1.05
CA ARG A 139 -0.32 1.47 1.13
C ARG A 139 -0.80 1.98 2.49
N ALA A 140 -1.88 1.41 3.02
CA ALA A 140 -2.37 1.74 4.36
C ALA A 140 -1.35 1.41 5.45
N LEU A 141 -0.68 0.25 5.38
CA LEU A 141 0.40 -0.12 6.31
C LEU A 141 1.60 0.84 6.21
N LEU A 142 2.03 1.19 4.99
CA LEU A 142 3.11 2.17 4.81
C LEU A 142 2.77 3.53 5.41
N ALA A 143 1.52 3.98 5.28
CA ALA A 143 1.10 5.27 5.82
C ALA A 143 1.32 5.35 7.34
N ILE A 144 1.02 4.28 8.08
CA ILE A 144 1.18 4.25 9.54
C ILE A 144 2.59 3.91 10.01
N HIS A 145 3.35 3.08 9.26
CA HIS A 145 4.67 2.61 9.69
C HIS A 145 5.83 3.51 9.27
N CYS A 146 5.77 4.13 8.08
CA CYS A 146 6.86 4.96 7.56
C CYS A 146 7.34 6.05 8.55
N PRO A 147 6.46 6.76 9.27
CA PRO A 147 6.89 7.78 10.24
C PRO A 147 7.80 7.27 11.36
N TYR A 148 7.70 5.98 11.70
CA TYR A 148 8.55 5.33 12.70
C TYR A 148 9.73 4.59 12.07
N ALA A 149 9.52 3.94 10.93
CA ALA A 149 10.54 3.16 10.22
C ALA A 149 11.69 4.01 9.68
N LEU A 150 11.42 5.27 9.32
CA LEU A 150 12.40 6.20 8.76
C LEU A 150 13.10 7.06 9.81
N ARG A 151 12.85 6.82 11.12
CA ARG A 151 13.55 7.52 12.20
C ARG A 151 14.99 7.00 12.37
N PRO A 152 15.90 7.83 12.90
CA PRO A 152 17.22 7.35 13.28
C PRO A 152 17.13 6.18 14.27
N ASN A 153 17.92 5.13 14.05
CA ASN A 153 17.94 3.91 14.87
C ASN A 153 16.57 3.19 14.98
N ALA A 154 15.71 3.31 13.95
CA ALA A 154 14.41 2.63 13.91
C ALA A 154 14.50 1.11 14.08
N THR A 155 15.64 0.50 13.70
CA THR A 155 15.87 -0.95 13.82
C THR A 155 15.97 -1.41 15.27
N VAL A 156 16.32 -0.50 16.18
CA VAL A 156 16.41 -0.75 17.62
C VAL A 156 15.15 -0.29 18.33
N PHE A 157 14.66 0.92 18.04
CA PHE A 157 13.54 1.52 18.77
C PHE A 157 12.16 1.13 18.23
N TYR A 158 12.06 0.88 16.92
CA TYR A 158 10.79 0.61 16.23
C TYR A 158 10.89 -0.59 15.27
N PRO A 159 11.45 -1.74 15.71
CA PRO A 159 11.79 -2.86 14.84
C PRO A 159 10.60 -3.38 14.04
N VAL A 160 9.40 -3.39 14.63
CA VAL A 160 8.18 -3.84 13.93
C VAL A 160 7.85 -2.94 12.74
N SER A 161 7.94 -1.61 12.92
CA SER A 161 7.65 -0.67 11.82
C SER A 161 8.73 -0.71 10.75
N TYR A 162 9.99 -0.87 11.16
CA TYR A 162 11.08 -1.08 10.23
C TYR A 162 10.84 -2.33 9.36
N ASN A 163 10.59 -3.48 9.98
CA ASN A 163 10.35 -4.73 9.24
C ASN A 163 9.08 -4.65 8.38
N ALA A 164 7.97 -4.17 8.92
CA ALA A 164 6.72 -4.02 8.19
C ALA A 164 6.87 -3.11 6.96
N THR A 165 7.60 -2.00 7.10
CA THR A 165 7.90 -1.09 5.97
C THR A 165 8.75 -1.79 4.92
N PHE A 166 9.79 -2.52 5.34
CA PHE A 166 10.67 -3.25 4.43
C PHE A 166 9.91 -4.32 3.64
N GLU A 167 9.22 -5.22 4.34
CA GLU A 167 8.42 -6.31 3.75
C GLU A 167 7.35 -5.76 2.80
N THR A 168 6.68 -4.67 3.22
CA THR A 168 5.66 -4.03 2.39
C THR A 168 6.23 -3.46 1.11
N ASN A 169 7.38 -2.78 1.16
CA ASN A 169 8.04 -2.26 -0.03
C ASN A 169 8.48 -3.38 -0.98
N ILE A 170 9.07 -4.45 -0.46
CA ILE A 170 9.45 -5.61 -1.29
C ILE A 170 8.23 -6.25 -1.96
N ALA A 171 7.12 -6.39 -1.24
CA ALA A 171 5.89 -6.92 -1.82
C ALA A 171 5.33 -6.01 -2.94
N LEU A 172 5.34 -4.68 -2.75
CA LEU A 172 4.95 -3.73 -3.80
C LEU A 172 5.82 -3.87 -5.06
N LEU A 173 7.14 -4.05 -4.91
CA LEU A 173 8.04 -4.30 -6.03
C LEU A 173 7.69 -5.61 -6.76
N ASN A 174 7.41 -6.68 -6.02
CA ASN A 174 6.96 -7.94 -6.60
C ASN A 174 5.60 -7.81 -7.31
N HIS A 175 4.66 -7.02 -6.79
CA HIS A 175 3.40 -6.76 -7.46
C HIS A 175 3.57 -6.00 -8.76
N TYR A 176 4.51 -5.05 -8.84
CA TYR A 176 4.79 -4.37 -10.10
C TYR A 176 5.27 -5.36 -11.16
N HIS A 177 6.15 -6.29 -10.78
CA HIS A 177 6.57 -7.38 -11.66
C HIS A 177 5.40 -8.27 -12.08
N GLN A 178 4.55 -8.68 -11.14
CA GLN A 178 3.36 -9.49 -11.45
C GLN A 178 2.41 -8.77 -12.42
N LEU A 179 2.09 -7.50 -12.18
CA LEU A 179 1.28 -6.69 -13.10
C LEU A 179 1.89 -6.60 -14.49
N SER A 180 3.22 -6.50 -14.57
CA SER A 180 3.94 -6.49 -15.86
C SER A 180 3.88 -7.80 -16.62
N SER A 181 3.73 -8.92 -15.89
CA SER A 181 3.63 -10.26 -16.49
C SER A 181 2.23 -10.60 -16.99
N ILE A 182 1.19 -9.98 -16.41
CA ILE A 182 -0.22 -10.30 -16.73
C ILE A 182 -0.64 -9.73 -18.09
N SER A 183 -0.15 -8.53 -18.45
CA SER A 183 -0.57 -7.87 -19.69
C SER A 183 0.59 -7.11 -20.32
N PRO A 184 0.75 -7.13 -21.66
CA PRO A 184 1.70 -6.27 -22.35
C PRO A 184 1.33 -4.77 -22.22
N HIS A 185 0.12 -4.46 -21.77
CA HIS A 185 -0.32 -3.10 -21.45
C HIS A 185 -0.16 -2.79 -19.96
N THR A 186 0.96 -3.22 -19.36
CA THR A 186 1.35 -2.97 -17.96
C THR A 186 1.05 -1.55 -17.51
N HIS A 187 1.35 -0.57 -18.36
CA HIS A 187 1.09 0.84 -18.09
C HIS A 187 -0.37 1.11 -17.71
N LEU A 188 -1.38 0.48 -18.31
CA LEU A 188 -2.79 0.73 -17.96
C LEU A 188 -3.13 0.25 -16.55
N LEU A 189 -2.53 -0.86 -16.10
CA LEU A 189 -2.81 -1.46 -14.80
C LEU A 189 -1.91 -0.90 -13.69
N ALA A 190 -0.65 -0.58 -14.01
CA ALA A 190 0.37 -0.15 -13.06
C ALA A 190 0.46 1.38 -12.91
N GLN A 191 0.02 2.17 -13.90
CA GLN A 191 0.07 3.64 -13.85
C GLN A 191 -0.61 4.25 -12.61
N PRO A 192 -1.75 3.73 -12.11
CA PRO A 192 -2.34 4.19 -10.86
C PRO A 192 -1.45 3.99 -9.63
N TYR A 193 -0.40 3.16 -9.71
CA TYR A 193 0.49 2.78 -8.61
C TYR A 193 1.96 3.15 -8.86
N MET A 194 2.27 3.81 -9.98
CA MET A 194 3.66 4.05 -10.40
C MET A 194 4.48 4.86 -9.37
N LEU A 195 3.85 5.81 -8.68
CA LEU A 195 4.48 6.55 -7.59
C LEU A 195 4.75 5.68 -6.37
N ASP A 196 3.89 4.71 -6.09
CA ASP A 196 4.05 3.76 -4.98
C ASP A 196 5.20 2.81 -5.24
N PHE A 197 5.32 2.30 -6.47
CA PHE A 197 6.46 1.45 -6.87
C PHE A 197 7.79 2.22 -6.82
N LEU A 198 7.79 3.47 -7.28
CA LEU A 198 8.96 4.33 -7.20
C LEU A 198 9.35 4.61 -5.74
N ALA A 199 8.38 4.98 -4.90
CA ALA A 199 8.60 5.23 -3.47
C ALA A 199 9.07 3.97 -2.72
N ALA A 200 8.51 2.81 -3.05
CA ALA A 200 8.93 1.53 -2.50
C ALA A 200 10.38 1.22 -2.87
N ALA A 201 10.77 1.41 -4.13
CA ALA A 201 12.14 1.18 -4.58
C ALA A 201 13.13 2.11 -3.87
N PHE A 202 12.81 3.40 -3.74
CA PHE A 202 13.62 4.36 -3.00
C PHE A 202 13.78 3.98 -1.53
N THR A 203 12.67 3.65 -0.87
CA THR A 203 12.66 3.31 0.54
C THR A 203 13.46 2.02 0.78
N THR A 204 13.30 0.99 -0.05
CA THR A 204 14.12 -0.23 0.02
C THR A 204 15.61 0.08 -0.15
N CYS A 205 15.99 0.91 -1.12
CA CYS A 205 17.38 1.35 -1.28
C CYS A 205 17.90 2.07 -0.03
N MET A 206 17.13 2.98 0.58
CA MET A 206 17.52 3.67 1.81
C MET A 206 17.73 2.69 2.98
N MET A 207 16.81 1.74 3.15
CA MET A 207 16.88 0.76 4.23
C MET A 207 18.06 -0.20 4.04
N LEU A 208 18.36 -0.61 2.81
CA LEU A 208 19.54 -1.43 2.49
C LEU A 208 20.87 -0.69 2.70
N LEU A 209 20.88 0.65 2.57
CA LEU A 209 22.06 1.48 2.86
C LEU A 209 22.24 1.77 4.35
N THR A 210 21.28 1.42 5.20
CA THR A 210 21.34 1.72 6.64
C THR A 210 22.25 0.71 7.34
N PRO A 211 23.39 1.13 7.93
CA PRO A 211 24.46 0.22 8.39
C PRO A 211 24.06 -0.72 9.54
N ASN A 212 22.97 -0.42 10.27
CA ASN A 212 22.47 -1.20 11.41
C ASN A 212 21.09 -1.83 11.14
N GLY A 213 20.67 -1.91 9.88
CA GLY A 213 19.30 -2.25 9.49
C GLY A 213 19.06 -3.65 8.95
N SER A 214 20.06 -4.52 8.99
CA SER A 214 19.83 -5.93 8.72
C SER A 214 19.15 -6.59 9.93
N PRO A 215 18.05 -7.34 9.73
CA PRO A 215 17.36 -8.01 10.83
C PRO A 215 18.30 -9.02 11.48
N SER A 216 18.75 -8.72 12.70
CA SER A 216 19.40 -9.63 13.67
C SER A 216 20.59 -10.46 13.16
N ASN A 217 21.79 -10.12 13.66
CA ASN A 217 23.06 -10.85 13.54
C ASN A 217 23.04 -12.26 14.18
N GLU A 218 22.07 -13.11 13.83
CA GLU A 218 22.04 -14.52 14.22
C GLU A 218 21.93 -15.39 12.95
N GLY A 219 23.08 -15.82 12.43
CA GLY A 219 23.20 -16.78 11.32
C GLY A 219 23.63 -16.16 9.99
N GLY A 220 24.94 -16.14 9.73
CA GLY A 220 25.60 -15.48 8.60
C GLY A 220 25.31 -15.99 7.18
N THR A 221 24.22 -16.73 6.94
CA THR A 221 23.80 -17.20 5.61
C THR A 221 22.44 -16.63 5.20
N GLY A 222 21.42 -16.66 6.08
CA GLY A 222 20.06 -16.19 5.73
C GLY A 222 19.94 -14.68 5.49
N LEU A 223 20.77 -13.88 6.16
CA LEU A 223 20.84 -12.43 5.99
C LEU A 223 21.33 -12.01 4.59
N SER A 224 22.32 -12.74 4.05
CA SER A 224 22.83 -12.50 2.70
C SER A 224 21.80 -12.89 1.64
N GLU A 225 21.06 -13.98 1.88
CA GLU A 225 19.98 -14.44 0.98
C GLU A 225 18.80 -13.44 0.95
N CYS A 226 18.37 -12.92 2.10
CA CYS A 226 17.29 -11.91 2.16
C CYS A 226 17.69 -10.61 1.44
N ARG A 227 18.94 -10.17 1.63
CA ARG A 227 19.48 -9.00 0.92
C ARG A 227 19.54 -9.25 -0.60
N GLN A 228 19.93 -10.45 -1.02
CA GLN A 228 19.95 -10.83 -2.44
C GLN A 228 18.54 -10.84 -3.05
N ILE A 229 17.55 -11.44 -2.38
CA ILE A 229 16.14 -11.44 -2.84
C ILE A 229 15.63 -10.00 -3.03
N SER A 230 16.01 -9.11 -2.12
CA SER A 230 15.64 -7.69 -2.17
C SER A 230 16.28 -6.97 -3.36
N LEU A 231 17.57 -7.22 -3.63
CA LEU A 231 18.27 -6.71 -4.80
C LEU A 231 17.68 -7.25 -6.10
N ASP A 232 17.29 -8.52 -6.15
CA ASP A 232 16.65 -9.13 -7.32
C ASP A 232 15.25 -8.54 -7.59
N ALA A 233 14.49 -8.21 -6.54
CA ALA A 233 13.22 -7.49 -6.67
C ALA A 233 13.42 -6.06 -7.18
N LEU A 234 14.43 -5.35 -6.67
CA LEU A 234 14.81 -4.02 -7.13
C LEU A 234 15.25 -4.04 -8.60
N MET A 235 16.14 -4.95 -8.99
CA MET A 235 16.62 -5.10 -10.36
C MET A 235 15.46 -5.28 -11.34
N ARG A 236 14.54 -6.21 -11.06
CA ARG A 236 13.35 -6.44 -11.89
C ARG A 236 12.48 -5.20 -12.02
N CYS A 237 12.29 -4.45 -10.95
CA CYS A 237 11.55 -3.19 -11.01
C CYS A 237 12.27 -2.13 -11.84
N MET A 238 13.60 -2.01 -11.70
CA MET A 238 14.39 -1.07 -12.49
C MET A 238 14.27 -1.34 -13.99
N ASP A 239 14.25 -2.60 -14.41
CA ASP A 239 14.07 -2.98 -15.80
C ASP A 239 12.68 -2.58 -16.34
N ILE A 240 11.63 -2.80 -15.56
CA ILE A 240 10.26 -2.42 -15.95
C ILE A 240 10.14 -0.89 -16.01
N LEU A 241 10.62 -0.16 -14.99
CA LEU A 241 10.62 1.31 -14.97
C LEU A 241 11.42 1.90 -16.14
N ALA A 242 12.55 1.30 -16.51
CA ALA A 242 13.36 1.73 -17.64
C ALA A 242 12.59 1.65 -18.96
N ASN A 243 11.77 0.61 -19.14
CA ASN A 243 10.93 0.42 -20.31
C ASN A 243 9.76 1.42 -20.35
N ASP A 244 9.19 1.76 -19.19
CA ASP A 244 8.06 2.68 -19.04
C ASP A 244 8.47 4.18 -19.08
N ASN A 245 9.75 4.51 -18.91
CA ASN A 245 10.33 5.87 -18.79
C ASN A 245 10.13 6.82 -19.99
N ARG A 246 9.27 6.49 -20.96
CA ARG A 246 9.22 7.19 -22.25
C ARG A 246 8.28 8.39 -22.33
N LYS A 247 7.51 8.74 -21.28
CA LYS A 247 6.39 9.71 -21.45
C LYS A 247 6.19 10.81 -20.40
N VAL A 248 6.83 10.79 -19.22
CA VAL A 248 6.56 11.79 -18.15
C VAL A 248 7.86 12.32 -17.51
N LEU A 249 8.09 13.64 -17.59
CA LEU A 249 9.33 14.29 -17.15
C LEU A 249 9.64 14.08 -15.66
N CYS A 250 8.63 14.19 -14.78
CA CYS A 250 8.81 13.99 -13.34
C CYS A 250 9.26 12.56 -13.00
N PHE A 251 8.75 11.59 -13.75
CA PHE A 251 9.15 10.20 -13.61
C PHE A 251 10.59 9.98 -14.07
N THR A 252 11.03 10.63 -15.13
CA THR A 252 12.42 10.54 -15.61
C THR A 252 13.44 11.04 -14.60
N THR A 253 13.17 12.16 -13.91
CA THR A 253 14.06 12.67 -12.87
C THR A 253 14.12 11.74 -11.66
N GLY A 254 12.95 11.28 -11.19
CA GLY A 254 12.88 10.31 -10.08
C GLY A 254 13.59 9.00 -10.42
N PHE A 255 13.42 8.49 -11.64
CA PHE A 255 14.09 7.28 -12.09
C PHE A 255 15.62 7.43 -12.11
N LYS A 256 16.17 8.56 -12.58
CA LYS A 256 17.62 8.82 -12.55
C LYS A 256 18.17 8.84 -11.13
N GLN A 257 17.45 9.43 -10.18
CA GLN A 257 17.82 9.43 -8.77
C GLN A 257 17.80 8.00 -8.20
N LEU A 258 16.78 7.22 -8.53
CA LEU A 258 16.68 5.82 -8.10
C LEU A 258 17.84 4.98 -8.67
N GLN A 259 18.23 5.18 -9.93
CA GLN A 259 19.39 4.53 -10.54
C GLN A 259 20.68 4.82 -9.75
N ALA A 260 20.90 6.07 -9.36
CA ALA A 260 22.06 6.44 -8.56
C ALA A 260 22.04 5.78 -7.17
N MET A 261 20.89 5.77 -6.49
CA MET A 261 20.75 5.11 -5.18
C MET A 261 20.93 3.59 -5.28
N TYR A 262 20.37 2.96 -6.31
CA TYR A 262 20.55 1.53 -6.56
C TYR A 262 22.03 1.19 -6.82
N ALA A 263 22.75 2.01 -7.58
CA ALA A 263 24.19 1.82 -7.79
C ALA A 263 24.99 1.87 -6.47
N LEU A 264 24.63 2.78 -5.56
CA LEU A 264 25.25 2.83 -4.22
C LEU A 264 24.94 1.57 -3.40
N THR A 265 23.71 1.05 -3.46
CA THR A 265 23.34 -0.18 -2.74
C THR A 265 24.13 -1.41 -3.21
N LEU A 266 24.44 -1.47 -4.51
CA LEU A 266 25.27 -2.54 -5.10
C LEU A 266 26.74 -2.41 -4.69
N GLN A 267 27.26 -1.19 -4.63
CA GLN A 267 28.64 -0.93 -4.18
C GLN A 267 28.85 -1.30 -2.71
N ASP A 268 27.85 -1.05 -1.86
CA ASP A 268 27.90 -1.46 -0.45
C ASP A 268 27.81 -2.99 -0.28
N TYR A 269 27.13 -3.67 -1.20
CA TYR A 269 27.03 -5.14 -1.19
C TYR A 269 28.31 -5.84 -1.63
N GLN A 270 29.06 -5.28 -2.60
CA GLN A 270 30.38 -5.81 -2.94
C GLN A 270 31.33 -5.52 -1.77
N PRO A 271 31.92 -6.54 -1.11
CA PRO A 271 32.89 -6.29 -0.06
C PRO A 271 34.01 -5.45 -0.67
N ARG A 272 34.31 -4.29 -0.06
CA ARG A 272 35.52 -3.52 -0.39
C ARG A 272 36.65 -4.52 -0.49
N ALA A 273 37.16 -4.72 -1.71
CA ALA A 273 38.28 -5.63 -1.93
C ALA A 273 39.34 -5.31 -0.89
N ALA A 274 39.68 -6.29 -0.06
CA ALA A 274 40.66 -6.13 1.01
C ALA A 274 41.90 -5.47 0.39
N PRO A 275 42.46 -4.41 1.00
CA PRO A 275 43.71 -3.85 0.50
C PRO A 275 44.74 -4.97 0.53
N ASN A 276 45.28 -5.32 -0.64
CA ASN A 276 46.37 -6.27 -0.79
C ASN A 276 47.49 -5.87 0.18
N THR A 277 47.57 -6.58 1.31
CA THR A 277 48.75 -6.56 2.17
C THR A 277 49.85 -7.27 1.40
N PHE A 278 50.63 -6.48 0.65
CA PHE A 278 52.00 -6.82 0.34
C PHE A 278 52.77 -6.84 1.67
N GLN A 279 53.21 -8.03 2.07
CA GLN A 279 54.51 -8.27 2.69
C GLN A 279 54.86 -9.76 2.59
#